data_AF-A0A9E1XKR9-F1
#
_entry.id   AF-A0A9E1XKR9-F1
#
_cell.length_a   1.000
_cell.length_b   1.000
_cell.length_c   1.000
_cell.angle_alpha   90.00
_cell.angle_beta   90.00
_cell.angle_gamma   90.00
#
_symmetry.space_group_name_H-M   'P 1'
#
loop_
_entity.id
_entity.type
_entity.pdbx_description
1 polymer ?
#
loop_
_entity_poly.entity_id
_entity_poly.type
_entity_poly.pdbx_seq_one_letter_code
_entity_poly.pdbx_strand_id
1 'polypeptide(L)'
;TNAFDVEEVKILLENLCQAAGIDIRLHTRVAQTRVVDGRLTHAIIEDKSGRRALAARTFVDCTGDGDLAALAGCGFDFGHPETGATQPFSLIMLVGGIQRREVRAYFREGKEAWGGAKGRLQADMAAGGCDPSYANPSLFPVRDDFFILMSNHEYQFSGLCAEDLTAATLKARRELHDQINGLRTQGGVWRNIHILSTGNRIGVREGRRIHGLHTVTLEDMMAGARHEDAVCRVHFGIDVHSTNPHANQGHRGLETPHSAL
;
A
#
# COMPACT_ATOMS: atom_id res chain seq x y z
N THR A 1 -18.17 3.97 4.97
CA THR A 1 -17.81 3.06 3.88
C THR A 1 -16.37 2.62 4.11
N ASN A 2 -15.92 1.47 3.58
CA ASN A 2 -14.51 1.04 3.72
C ASN A 2 -13.69 1.36 2.45
N ALA A 3 -14.23 2.20 1.58
CA ALA A 3 -13.65 2.64 0.34
C ALA A 3 -14.07 4.08 0.06
N PHE A 4 -13.26 4.77 -0.73
CA PHE A 4 -13.46 6.13 -1.19
C PHE A 4 -13.21 6.19 -2.70
N ASP A 5 -13.76 7.20 -3.36
CA ASP A 5 -13.43 7.47 -4.74
C ASP A 5 -12.05 8.13 -4.84
N VAL A 6 -11.14 7.49 -5.58
CA VAL A 6 -9.74 7.93 -5.66
C VAL A 6 -9.58 9.24 -6.42
N GLU A 7 -10.46 9.57 -7.37
CA GLU A 7 -10.41 10.85 -8.10
C GLU A 7 -10.97 11.99 -7.26
N GLU A 8 -12.04 11.75 -6.50
CA GLU A 8 -12.59 12.76 -5.58
C GLU A 8 -11.58 13.10 -4.47
N VAL A 9 -10.87 12.10 -3.92
CA VAL A 9 -9.88 12.33 -2.87
C VAL A 9 -8.67 13.12 -3.37
N LYS A 10 -8.22 12.93 -4.62
CA LYS A 10 -7.11 13.73 -5.19
C LYS A 10 -7.43 15.22 -5.15
N ILE A 11 -8.57 15.62 -5.73
CA ILE A 11 -8.99 17.02 -5.78
C ILE A 11 -9.23 17.58 -4.37
N LEU A 12 -9.83 16.77 -3.48
CA LEU A 12 -10.00 17.18 -2.07
C LEU A 12 -8.65 17.52 -1.41
N LEU A 13 -7.67 16.63 -1.51
CA LEU A 13 -6.36 16.82 -0.88
C LEU A 13 -5.60 18.00 -1.49
N GLU A 14 -5.65 18.17 -2.82
CA GLU A 14 -5.04 19.30 -3.51
C GLU A 14 -5.66 20.63 -3.05
N ASN A 15 -6.99 20.70 -2.98
CA ASN A 15 -7.70 21.88 -2.51
C ASN A 15 -7.37 22.22 -1.04
N LEU A 16 -7.27 21.21 -0.17
CA LEU A 16 -6.88 21.42 1.23
C LEU A 16 -5.47 22.00 1.34
N CYS A 17 -4.52 21.47 0.57
CA CYS A 17 -3.15 22.00 0.53
C CYS A 17 -3.11 23.44 -0.01
N GLN A 18 -3.82 23.73 -1.10
CA GLN A 18 -3.87 25.07 -1.69
C GLN A 18 -4.52 26.08 -0.74
N ALA A 19 -5.61 25.71 -0.07
CA ALA A 19 -6.27 26.55 0.94
C ALA A 19 -5.36 26.86 2.13
N ALA A 20 -4.44 25.95 2.46
CA ALA A 20 -3.42 26.14 3.49
C ALA A 20 -2.19 26.95 3.00
N GLY A 21 -2.16 27.38 1.73
CA GLY A 21 -1.03 28.12 1.15
C GLY A 21 0.21 27.25 0.89
N ILE A 22 0.05 25.93 0.77
CA ILE A 22 1.14 25.00 0.47
C ILE A 22 1.46 25.04 -1.02
N ASP A 23 2.72 25.27 -1.38
CA ASP A 23 3.20 25.14 -2.76
C ASP A 23 3.34 23.66 -3.13
N ILE A 24 2.42 23.16 -3.96
CA ILE A 24 2.41 21.77 -4.40
C ILE A 24 3.33 21.61 -5.63
N ARG A 25 4.33 20.75 -5.51
CA ARG A 25 5.26 20.42 -6.60
C ARG A 25 5.07 18.99 -7.10
N LEU A 26 4.16 18.82 -8.06
CA LEU A 26 4.01 17.55 -8.76
C LEU A 26 5.24 17.27 -9.66
N HIS A 27 5.42 16.01 -10.06
CA HIS A 27 6.52 15.55 -10.93
C HIS A 27 7.94 15.84 -10.39
N THR A 28 8.07 16.04 -9.09
CA THR A 28 9.34 16.33 -8.42
C THR A 28 9.76 15.15 -7.56
N ARG A 29 10.97 14.63 -7.76
CA ARG A 29 11.53 13.55 -6.92
C ARG A 29 12.76 14.05 -6.18
N VAL A 30 12.93 13.63 -4.93
CA VAL A 30 14.20 13.80 -4.22
C VAL A 30 15.22 12.82 -4.84
N ALA A 31 16.36 13.35 -5.27
CA ALA A 31 17.45 12.58 -5.87
C ALA A 31 18.67 12.47 -4.94
N GLN A 32 18.91 13.49 -4.11
CA GLN A 32 20.00 13.52 -3.15
C GLN A 32 19.72 14.54 -2.04
N THR A 33 20.62 14.65 -1.07
CA THR A 33 20.56 15.65 0.00
C THR A 33 21.92 16.33 0.18
N ARG A 34 21.91 17.50 0.81
CA ARG A 34 23.11 18.15 1.33
C ARG A 34 23.02 18.28 2.85
N VAL A 35 23.94 17.62 3.53
CA VAL A 35 24.11 17.70 4.98
C VAL A 35 25.35 18.51 5.31
N VAL A 36 25.23 19.45 6.24
CA VAL A 36 26.34 20.28 6.75
C VAL A 36 26.29 20.21 8.27
N ASP A 37 27.39 19.83 8.90
CA ASP A 37 27.52 19.71 10.36
C ASP A 37 26.37 18.92 11.02
N GLY A 38 26.00 17.79 10.40
CA GLY A 38 24.91 16.91 10.88
C GLY A 38 23.49 17.43 10.62
N ARG A 39 23.32 18.57 9.94
CA ARG A 39 22.01 19.14 9.59
C ARG A 39 21.71 19.00 8.10
N LEU A 40 20.54 18.44 7.77
CA LEU A 40 20.00 18.50 6.41
C LEU A 40 19.68 19.96 6.05
N THR A 41 20.37 20.49 5.05
CA THR A 41 20.21 21.89 4.60
C THR A 41 19.46 21.99 3.28
N HIS A 42 19.66 21.02 2.38
CA HIS A 42 19.02 21.01 1.08
C HIS A 42 18.55 19.61 0.68
N ALA A 43 17.38 19.55 0.04
CA ALA A 43 17.00 18.42 -0.80
C ALA A 43 17.39 18.74 -2.24
N ILE A 44 18.13 17.85 -2.89
CA ILE A 44 18.40 17.91 -4.32
C ILE A 44 17.26 17.18 -5.02
N ILE A 45 16.52 17.90 -5.85
CA ILE A 45 15.37 17.39 -6.57
C ILE A 45 15.68 17.23 -8.06
N GLU A 46 14.96 16.33 -8.71
CA GLU A 46 14.94 16.14 -10.16
C GLU A 46 13.49 16.20 -10.64
N ASP A 47 13.25 17.01 -11.67
CA ASP A 47 11.97 17.12 -12.37
C ASP A 47 12.20 17.47 -13.84
N LYS A 48 11.14 17.71 -14.62
CA LYS A 48 11.24 18.01 -16.06
C LYS A 48 12.03 19.29 -16.37
N SER A 49 12.17 20.21 -15.40
CA SER A 49 12.98 21.42 -15.52
C SER A 49 14.45 21.20 -15.12
N GLY A 50 14.83 19.97 -14.76
CA GLY A 50 16.18 19.57 -14.40
C GLY A 50 16.44 19.56 -12.90
N ARG A 51 17.71 19.32 -12.55
CA ARG A 51 18.15 19.18 -11.16
C ARG A 51 18.27 20.51 -10.44
N ARG A 52 17.69 20.61 -9.24
CA ARG A 52 17.71 21.83 -8.41
C ARG A 52 17.93 21.50 -6.94
N ALA A 53 18.44 22.46 -6.17
CA ALA A 53 18.58 22.35 -4.71
C ALA A 53 17.50 23.20 -4.02
N LEU A 54 16.71 22.58 -3.15
CA LEU A 54 15.72 23.26 -2.31
C LEU A 54 16.25 23.38 -0.89
N ALA A 55 16.47 24.62 -0.44
CA ALA A 55 16.82 24.92 0.94
C ALA A 55 15.55 25.01 1.81
N ALA A 56 15.60 24.44 3.02
CA ALA A 56 14.53 24.59 4.00
C ALA A 56 15.09 24.57 5.42
N ARG A 57 14.32 25.10 6.39
CA ARG A 57 14.67 25.03 7.82
C ARG A 57 14.40 23.65 8.41
N THR A 58 13.37 22.99 7.89
CA THR A 58 12.87 21.70 8.36
C THR A 58 12.42 20.89 7.15
N PHE A 59 12.67 19.59 7.21
CA PHE A 59 12.23 18.62 6.22
C PHE A 59 11.39 17.55 6.94
N VAL A 60 10.30 17.13 6.31
CA VAL A 60 9.46 16.03 6.78
C VAL A 60 9.49 14.95 5.71
N ASP A 61 9.99 13.77 6.06
CA ASP A 61 10.06 12.64 5.13
C ASP A 61 8.70 11.93 5.07
N CYS A 62 7.94 12.22 4.02
CA CYS A 62 6.70 11.54 3.68
C CYS A 62 6.84 10.72 2.40
N THR A 63 8.03 10.20 2.10
CA THR A 63 8.29 9.42 0.87
C THR A 63 7.64 8.04 0.88
N GLY A 64 7.21 7.57 2.06
CA GLY A 64 6.69 6.22 2.30
C GLY A 64 7.79 5.18 2.52
N ASP A 65 8.95 5.35 1.85
CA ASP A 65 10.08 4.43 1.89
C ASP A 65 11.27 4.91 2.75
N GLY A 66 11.17 6.12 3.34
CA GLY A 66 12.23 6.75 4.14
C GLY A 66 13.42 7.25 3.33
N ASP A 67 13.21 7.58 2.05
CA ASP A 67 14.27 7.91 1.11
C ASP A 67 15.02 9.19 1.48
N LEU A 68 14.30 10.24 1.91
CA LEU A 68 14.94 11.54 2.22
C LEU A 68 15.84 11.41 3.45
N ALA A 69 15.37 10.73 4.49
CA ALA A 69 16.11 10.50 5.71
C ALA A 69 17.35 9.61 5.46
N ALA A 70 17.19 8.52 4.71
CA ALA A 70 18.31 7.65 4.36
C ALA A 70 19.36 8.38 3.50
N LEU A 71 18.94 9.18 2.51
CA LEU A 71 19.85 10.02 1.73
C LEU A 71 20.59 11.04 2.61
N ALA A 72 19.93 11.57 3.66
CA ALA A 72 20.55 12.45 4.64
C ALA A 72 21.48 11.72 5.64
N GLY A 73 21.63 10.39 5.52
CA GLY A 73 22.54 9.60 6.35
C GLY A 73 21.93 9.14 7.69
N CYS A 74 20.61 9.20 7.86
CA CYS A 74 19.96 8.60 9.02
C CYS A 74 20.11 7.07 9.00
N GLY A 75 20.34 6.48 10.17
CA GLY A 75 20.25 5.03 10.36
C GLY A 75 18.82 4.53 10.16
N PHE A 76 18.67 3.28 9.76
CA PHE A 76 17.37 2.64 9.57
C PHE A 76 17.47 1.12 9.68
N ASP A 77 16.34 0.52 10.03
CA ASP A 77 16.11 -0.93 9.89
C ASP A 77 15.30 -1.22 8.62
N PHE A 78 15.47 -2.42 8.08
CA PHE A 78 14.76 -2.87 6.88
C PHE A 78 14.57 -4.39 6.88
N GLY A 79 13.35 -4.85 6.58
CA GLY A 79 13.01 -6.27 6.61
C GLY A 79 12.96 -6.84 8.04
N HIS A 80 12.67 -8.12 8.13
CA HIS A 80 12.72 -8.86 9.39
C HIS A 80 14.15 -8.90 9.97
N PRO A 81 14.37 -8.66 11.27
CA PRO A 81 15.71 -8.53 11.87
C PRO A 81 16.64 -9.73 11.63
N GLU A 82 16.09 -10.94 11.63
CA GLU A 82 16.88 -12.18 11.48
C GLU A 82 16.99 -12.68 10.03
N THR A 83 15.96 -12.45 9.22
CA THR A 83 15.84 -13.09 7.89
C THR A 83 15.97 -12.09 6.75
N GLY A 84 15.88 -10.79 7.03
CA GLY A 84 15.82 -9.72 6.03
C GLY A 84 14.56 -9.74 5.17
N ALA A 85 13.62 -10.67 5.42
CA ALA A 85 12.42 -10.82 4.61
C ALA A 85 11.47 -9.63 4.80
N THR A 86 10.91 -9.13 3.70
CA THR A 86 9.95 -8.03 3.68
C THR A 86 8.53 -8.53 3.53
N GLN A 87 7.57 -7.75 4.01
CA GLN A 87 6.16 -7.98 3.70
C GLN A 87 5.89 -7.91 2.19
N PRO A 88 5.01 -8.78 1.66
CA PRO A 88 4.74 -8.84 0.23
C PRO A 88 4.12 -7.56 -0.29
N PHE A 89 4.46 -7.17 -1.52
CA PHE A 89 3.81 -6.03 -2.16
C PHE A 89 2.38 -6.37 -2.60
N SER A 90 1.59 -5.36 -2.93
CA SER A 90 0.27 -5.57 -3.52
C SER A 90 0.03 -4.59 -4.65
N LEU A 91 -0.74 -4.99 -5.67
CA LEU A 91 -1.19 -4.09 -6.72
C LEU A 91 -2.71 -4.08 -6.73
N ILE A 92 -3.29 -2.97 -6.30
CA ILE A 92 -4.75 -2.82 -6.28
C ILE A 92 -5.24 -2.52 -7.70
N MET A 93 -6.39 -3.09 -8.06
CA MET A 93 -7.09 -2.76 -9.30
C MET A 93 -8.45 -2.10 -9.03
N LEU A 94 -8.79 -1.18 -9.92
CA LEU A 94 -10.13 -0.63 -10.12
C LEU A 94 -10.83 -1.50 -11.15
N VAL A 95 -12.03 -1.97 -10.85
CA VAL A 95 -12.79 -2.87 -11.71
C VAL A 95 -14.20 -2.35 -11.97
N GLY A 96 -14.69 -2.62 -13.17
CA GLY A 96 -16.00 -2.25 -13.64
C GLY A 96 -16.68 -3.39 -14.38
N GLY A 97 -17.87 -3.12 -14.92
CA GLY A 97 -18.67 -4.12 -15.63
C GLY A 97 -19.38 -5.13 -14.73
N ILE A 98 -19.44 -4.86 -13.43
CA ILE A 98 -20.26 -5.59 -12.46
C ILE A 98 -21.17 -4.59 -11.73
N GLN A 99 -22.31 -5.05 -11.22
CA GLN A 99 -23.30 -4.19 -10.55
C GLN A 99 -23.39 -4.50 -9.06
N ARG A 100 -23.37 -3.48 -8.22
CA ARG A 100 -23.34 -3.59 -6.74
C ARG A 100 -24.46 -4.45 -6.20
N ARG A 101 -25.65 -4.35 -6.79
CA ARG A 101 -26.81 -5.16 -6.41
C ARG A 101 -26.61 -6.64 -6.73
N GLU A 102 -25.98 -6.95 -7.85
CA GLU A 102 -25.76 -8.32 -8.32
C GLU A 102 -24.62 -9.01 -7.54
N VAL A 103 -23.59 -8.27 -7.14
CA VAL A 103 -22.43 -8.80 -6.42
C VAL A 103 -22.49 -8.57 -4.90
N ARG A 104 -23.68 -8.32 -4.32
CA ARG A 104 -23.82 -7.99 -2.89
C ARG A 104 -23.22 -9.03 -1.94
N ALA A 105 -23.24 -10.29 -2.34
CA ALA A 105 -22.66 -11.39 -1.56
C ALA A 105 -21.12 -11.34 -1.49
N TYR A 106 -20.43 -10.58 -2.34
CA TYR A 106 -18.97 -10.63 -2.49
C TYR A 106 -18.24 -9.50 -1.78
N PHE A 107 -18.96 -8.60 -1.10
CA PHE A 107 -18.35 -7.54 -0.32
C PHE A 107 -19.06 -7.35 1.03
N ARG A 108 -18.37 -6.69 1.94
CA ARG A 108 -18.86 -6.33 3.27
C ARG A 108 -19.50 -4.95 3.25
N GLU A 109 -20.59 -4.77 3.98
CA GLU A 109 -21.18 -3.45 4.24
C GLU A 109 -21.32 -3.18 5.74
N GLY A 110 -21.07 -1.93 6.15
CA GLY A 110 -21.20 -1.52 7.55
C GLY A 110 -20.37 -2.39 8.52
N LYS A 111 -21.05 -3.03 9.48
CA LYS A 111 -20.44 -3.84 10.55
C LYS A 111 -20.42 -5.36 10.26
N GLU A 112 -20.75 -5.80 9.05
CA GLU A 112 -20.76 -7.22 8.68
C GLU A 112 -19.41 -7.93 8.89
N ALA A 113 -19.40 -9.25 9.04
CA ALA A 113 -18.16 -10.02 9.13
C ALA A 113 -17.49 -10.16 7.75
N TRP A 114 -16.16 -10.08 7.71
CA TRP A 114 -15.39 -10.13 6.46
C TRP A 114 -15.35 -11.52 5.79
N GLY A 115 -15.34 -12.61 6.57
CA GLY A 115 -14.93 -13.93 6.09
C GLY A 115 -15.79 -14.50 4.95
N GLY A 116 -17.12 -14.39 5.05
CA GLY A 116 -18.01 -15.02 4.07
C GLY A 116 -17.90 -14.43 2.66
N ALA A 117 -17.72 -13.10 2.56
CA ALA A 117 -17.60 -12.42 1.27
C ALA A 117 -16.29 -12.77 0.56
N LYS A 118 -15.16 -12.75 1.30
CA LYS A 118 -13.84 -13.09 0.77
C LYS A 118 -13.76 -14.53 0.30
N GLY A 119 -14.30 -15.48 1.08
CA GLY A 119 -14.31 -16.90 0.71
C GLY A 119 -15.10 -17.20 -0.56
N ARG A 120 -16.24 -16.52 -0.77
CA ARG A 120 -17.00 -16.66 -2.03
C ARG A 120 -16.23 -16.14 -3.23
N LEU A 121 -15.59 -14.97 -3.09
CA LEU A 121 -14.79 -14.41 -4.18
C LEU A 121 -13.59 -15.30 -4.52
N GLN A 122 -12.91 -15.84 -3.50
CA GLN A 122 -11.81 -16.79 -3.69
C GLN A 122 -12.28 -18.06 -4.39
N ALA A 123 -13.42 -18.62 -4.00
CA ALA A 123 -13.99 -19.81 -4.63
C ALA A 123 -14.31 -19.58 -6.13
N ASP A 124 -14.88 -18.42 -6.47
CA ASP A 124 -15.18 -18.07 -7.84
C ASP A 124 -13.90 -17.85 -8.68
N MET A 125 -12.87 -17.23 -8.09
CA MET A 125 -11.55 -17.11 -8.74
C MET A 125 -10.95 -18.49 -9.02
N ALA A 126 -10.99 -19.41 -8.03
CA ALA A 126 -10.48 -20.76 -8.16
C ALA A 126 -11.26 -21.57 -9.22
N ALA A 127 -12.60 -21.45 -9.25
CA ALA A 127 -13.44 -22.05 -10.29
C ALA A 127 -13.12 -21.51 -11.69
N GLY A 128 -12.67 -20.25 -11.78
CA GLY A 128 -12.14 -19.62 -12.98
C GLY A 128 -10.72 -20.05 -13.36
N GLY A 129 -10.11 -20.99 -12.62
CA GLY A 129 -8.76 -21.49 -12.87
C GLY A 129 -7.64 -20.61 -12.29
N CYS A 130 -7.96 -19.70 -11.36
CA CYS A 130 -6.98 -18.80 -10.75
C CYS A 130 -6.92 -18.99 -9.24
N ASP A 131 -5.76 -19.35 -8.72
CA ASP A 131 -5.48 -19.32 -7.28
C ASP A 131 -4.76 -18.00 -6.93
N PRO A 132 -5.45 -17.03 -6.28
CA PRO A 132 -4.85 -15.73 -6.01
C PRO A 132 -3.71 -15.83 -5.00
N SER A 133 -2.60 -15.15 -5.25
CA SER A 133 -1.45 -15.12 -4.34
C SER A 133 -1.74 -14.46 -2.99
N TYR A 134 -2.83 -13.69 -2.91
CA TYR A 134 -3.41 -13.23 -1.65
C TYR A 134 -4.63 -14.08 -1.27
N ALA A 135 -4.52 -14.80 -0.15
CA ALA A 135 -5.54 -15.74 0.34
C ALA A 135 -6.87 -15.09 0.78
N ASN A 136 -6.99 -13.76 0.74
CA ASN A 136 -8.15 -13.03 1.26
C ASN A 136 -8.68 -11.98 0.25
N PRO A 137 -8.97 -12.37 -1.00
CA PRO A 137 -9.38 -11.41 -2.02
C PRO A 137 -10.59 -10.61 -1.56
N SER A 138 -10.53 -9.29 -1.75
CA SER A 138 -11.47 -8.35 -1.17
C SER A 138 -11.98 -7.39 -2.22
N LEU A 139 -13.29 -7.38 -2.41
CA LEU A 139 -14.00 -6.45 -3.27
C LEU A 139 -14.60 -5.32 -2.41
N PHE A 140 -14.43 -4.08 -2.84
CA PHE A 140 -14.94 -2.91 -2.15
C PHE A 140 -15.77 -2.05 -3.11
N PRO A 141 -17.07 -1.84 -2.84
CA PRO A 141 -17.89 -0.96 -3.66
C PRO A 141 -17.48 0.50 -3.45
N VAL A 142 -17.22 1.20 -4.56
CA VAL A 142 -16.97 2.66 -4.55
C VAL A 142 -18.20 3.39 -5.06
N ARG A 143 -18.74 2.97 -6.22
CA ARG A 143 -20.06 3.36 -6.73
C ARG A 143 -20.87 2.12 -7.07
N ASP A 144 -21.99 2.27 -7.79
CA ASP A 144 -22.86 1.14 -8.14
C ASP A 144 -22.25 0.20 -9.18
N ASP A 145 -21.38 0.68 -10.06
CA ASP A 145 -20.73 -0.06 -11.14
C ASP A 145 -19.19 0.00 -11.10
N PHE A 146 -18.64 0.52 -10.00
CA PHE A 146 -17.22 0.78 -9.81
C PHE A 146 -16.74 0.24 -8.46
N PHE A 147 -15.70 -0.59 -8.49
CA PHE A 147 -15.17 -1.29 -7.33
C PHE A 147 -13.64 -1.22 -7.27
N ILE A 148 -13.11 -1.33 -6.05
CA ILE A 148 -11.72 -1.66 -5.80
C ILE A 148 -11.64 -3.16 -5.56
N LEU A 149 -10.66 -3.84 -6.16
CA LEU A 149 -10.36 -5.25 -5.92
C LEU A 149 -8.89 -5.40 -5.51
N MET A 150 -8.70 -6.04 -4.35
CA MET A 150 -7.40 -6.43 -3.81
C MET A 150 -7.32 -7.96 -3.80
N SER A 151 -6.35 -8.54 -4.50
CA SER A 151 -6.32 -9.99 -4.71
C SER A 151 -4.92 -10.58 -4.99
N ASN A 152 -3.84 -9.83 -4.85
CA ASN A 152 -2.49 -10.35 -5.10
C ASN A 152 -1.47 -9.91 -4.03
N HIS A 153 -0.45 -10.74 -3.84
CA HIS A 153 0.74 -10.50 -3.03
C HIS A 153 2.00 -10.89 -3.83
N GLU A 154 2.94 -9.95 -3.92
CA GLU A 154 4.25 -10.18 -4.54
C GLU A 154 5.33 -10.33 -3.47
N TYR A 155 5.75 -11.55 -3.21
CA TYR A 155 6.74 -11.90 -2.17
C TYR A 155 8.17 -11.78 -2.69
N GLN A 156 9.13 -11.70 -1.75
CA GLN A 156 10.57 -11.78 -2.03
C GLN A 156 11.10 -10.66 -2.95
N PHE A 157 10.50 -9.48 -2.84
CA PHE A 157 10.95 -8.27 -3.53
C PHE A 157 11.34 -7.19 -2.53
N SER A 158 12.38 -6.42 -2.85
CA SER A 158 12.82 -5.27 -2.04
C SER A 158 12.20 -3.97 -2.53
N GLY A 159 11.64 -3.18 -1.60
CA GLY A 159 11.06 -1.87 -1.91
C GLY A 159 12.11 -0.83 -2.30
N LEU A 160 13.38 -1.18 -2.05
CA LEU A 160 14.55 -0.33 -2.23
C LEU A 160 15.32 -0.66 -3.53
N CYS A 161 14.82 -1.61 -4.34
CA CYS A 161 15.45 -2.08 -5.58
C CYS A 161 14.53 -1.79 -6.78
N ALA A 162 15.03 -1.05 -7.77
CA ALA A 162 14.23 -0.64 -8.92
C ALA A 162 13.87 -1.83 -9.83
N GLU A 163 14.78 -2.79 -9.97
CA GLU A 163 14.60 -4.02 -10.71
C GLU A 163 13.52 -4.89 -10.07
N ASP A 164 13.52 -5.01 -8.73
CA ASP A 164 12.49 -5.75 -7.98
C ASP A 164 11.12 -5.09 -8.10
N LEU A 165 11.03 -3.76 -7.96
CA LEU A 165 9.79 -3.02 -8.18
C LEU A 165 9.24 -3.25 -9.59
N THR A 166 10.12 -3.32 -10.58
CA THR A 166 9.75 -3.60 -11.99
C THR A 166 9.26 -5.02 -12.15
N ALA A 167 10.01 -6.01 -11.67
CA ALA A 167 9.67 -7.42 -11.77
C ALA A 167 8.36 -7.74 -11.04
N ALA A 168 8.20 -7.24 -9.81
CA ALA A 168 6.98 -7.38 -9.03
C ALA A 168 5.77 -6.74 -9.72
N THR A 169 5.94 -5.55 -10.32
CA THR A 169 4.85 -4.88 -11.07
C THR A 169 4.43 -5.69 -12.30
N LEU A 170 5.38 -6.23 -13.07
CA LEU A 170 5.08 -7.05 -14.24
C LEU A 170 4.37 -8.35 -13.85
N LYS A 171 4.84 -9.01 -12.78
CA LYS A 171 4.21 -10.22 -12.23
C LYS A 171 2.80 -9.94 -11.74
N ALA A 172 2.61 -8.90 -10.92
CA ALA A 172 1.32 -8.51 -10.41
C ALA A 172 0.32 -8.21 -11.53
N ARG A 173 0.71 -7.43 -12.54
CA ARG A 173 -0.19 -7.12 -13.67
C ARG A 173 -0.61 -8.38 -14.40
N ARG A 174 0.30 -9.32 -14.66
CA ARG A 174 -0.05 -10.61 -15.27
C ARG A 174 -1.07 -11.35 -14.42
N GLU A 175 -0.79 -11.50 -13.13
CA GLU A 175 -1.67 -12.21 -12.20
C GLU A 175 -3.08 -11.59 -12.15
N LEU A 176 -3.19 -10.27 -12.00
CA LEU A 176 -4.49 -9.59 -11.95
C LEU A 176 -5.28 -9.77 -13.25
N HIS A 177 -4.62 -9.72 -14.41
CA HIS A 177 -5.28 -9.95 -15.69
C HIS A 177 -5.75 -11.41 -15.83
N ASP A 178 -4.94 -12.38 -15.39
CA ASP A 178 -5.32 -13.79 -15.39
C ASP A 178 -6.54 -14.02 -14.48
N GLN A 179 -6.54 -13.46 -13.26
CA GLN A 179 -7.67 -13.51 -12.33
C GLN A 179 -8.97 -12.96 -12.94
N ILE A 180 -8.91 -11.79 -13.59
CA ILE A 180 -10.09 -11.16 -14.20
C ILE A 180 -10.58 -11.95 -15.42
N ASN A 181 -9.67 -12.50 -16.22
CA ASN A 181 -10.03 -13.36 -17.34
C ASN A 181 -10.68 -14.67 -16.85
N GLY A 182 -10.13 -15.28 -15.80
CA GLY A 182 -10.68 -16.47 -15.16
C GLY A 182 -12.08 -16.24 -14.61
N LEU A 183 -12.30 -15.17 -13.85
CA LEU A 183 -13.64 -14.79 -13.38
C LEU A 183 -14.63 -14.61 -14.52
N ARG A 184 -14.22 -14.00 -15.64
CA ARG A 184 -15.10 -13.81 -16.80
C ARG A 184 -15.59 -15.12 -17.39
N THR A 185 -14.81 -16.20 -17.33
CA THR A 185 -15.22 -17.53 -17.81
C THR A 185 -16.39 -18.12 -17.01
N GLN A 186 -16.59 -17.67 -15.76
CA GLN A 186 -17.73 -18.08 -14.93
C GLN A 186 -19.07 -17.51 -15.44
N GLY A 187 -19.04 -16.51 -16.33
CA GLY A 187 -20.25 -15.87 -16.83
C GLY A 187 -21.04 -15.17 -15.72
N GLY A 188 -22.37 -15.28 -15.74
CA GLY A 188 -23.23 -14.75 -14.67
C GLY A 188 -22.99 -13.27 -14.38
N VAL A 189 -22.75 -12.94 -13.10
CA VAL A 189 -22.43 -11.58 -12.62
C VAL A 189 -21.03 -11.11 -13.06
N TRP A 190 -20.14 -12.03 -13.43
CA TRP A 190 -18.76 -11.75 -13.82
C TRP A 190 -18.57 -11.57 -15.33
N ARG A 191 -19.59 -11.86 -16.16
CA ARG A 191 -19.48 -11.90 -17.63
C ARG A 191 -18.86 -10.64 -18.26
N ASN A 192 -19.05 -9.49 -17.64
CA ASN A 192 -18.61 -8.19 -18.14
C ASN A 192 -17.47 -7.57 -17.29
N ILE A 193 -16.95 -8.29 -16.29
CA ILE A 193 -15.91 -7.75 -15.41
C ILE A 193 -14.65 -7.42 -16.21
N HIS A 194 -14.09 -6.24 -15.97
CA HIS A 194 -12.86 -5.78 -16.59
C HIS A 194 -12.11 -4.82 -15.66
N ILE A 195 -10.80 -4.72 -15.89
CA ILE A 195 -9.92 -3.77 -15.20
C ILE A 195 -10.13 -2.40 -15.83
N LEU A 196 -10.49 -1.41 -15.01
CA LEU A 196 -10.53 0.00 -15.39
C LEU A 196 -9.11 0.59 -15.31
N SER A 197 -8.40 0.28 -14.22
CA SER A 197 -7.00 0.67 -14.02
C SER A 197 -6.37 -0.21 -12.94
N THR A 198 -5.06 -0.45 -13.03
CA THR A 198 -4.26 -0.87 -11.87
C THR A 198 -3.67 0.36 -11.18
N GLY A 199 -3.14 0.19 -9.97
CA GLY A 199 -2.32 1.21 -9.33
C GLY A 199 -1.15 1.69 -10.23
N ASN A 200 -0.82 2.98 -10.14
CA ASN A 200 0.28 3.58 -10.91
C ASN A 200 1.66 3.14 -10.42
N ARG A 201 1.75 2.69 -9.16
CA ARG A 201 2.93 2.10 -8.54
C ARG A 201 2.47 0.86 -7.76
N ILE A 202 3.31 -0.17 -7.73
CA ILE A 202 3.08 -1.31 -6.84
C ILE A 202 3.18 -0.85 -5.38
N GLY A 203 2.27 -1.33 -4.55
CA GLY A 203 2.20 -1.00 -3.14
C GLY A 203 3.28 -1.72 -2.36
N VAL A 204 4.38 -1.01 -2.06
CA VAL A 204 5.40 -1.44 -1.12
C VAL A 204 4.82 -1.36 0.29
N ARG A 205 4.92 -2.46 1.05
CA ARG A 205 4.43 -2.53 2.43
C ARG A 205 5.51 -2.27 3.47
N GLU A 206 6.76 -2.35 3.06
CA GLU A 206 7.90 -2.23 3.96
C GLU A 206 9.02 -1.44 3.28
N GLY A 207 9.24 -0.23 3.77
CA GLY A 207 10.36 0.63 3.43
C GLY A 207 11.35 0.72 4.59
N ARG A 208 12.18 1.77 4.62
CA ARG A 208 13.14 1.99 5.70
C ARG A 208 12.44 2.48 6.96
N ARG A 209 12.63 1.79 8.08
CA ARG A 209 12.23 2.25 9.41
C ARG A 209 13.33 3.13 9.98
N ILE A 210 13.18 4.43 9.84
CA ILE A 210 14.19 5.41 10.21
C ILE A 210 14.38 5.46 11.73
N HIS A 211 15.63 5.49 12.17
CA HIS A 211 15.97 5.68 13.57
C HIS A 211 15.71 7.13 13.98
N GLY A 212 14.63 7.34 14.74
CA GLY A 212 14.27 8.63 15.32
C GLY A 212 14.82 8.83 16.74
N LEU A 213 14.49 9.97 17.34
CA LEU A 213 14.69 10.20 18.78
C LEU A 213 13.81 9.28 19.64
N HIS A 214 12.70 8.82 19.07
CA HIS A 214 11.77 7.88 19.66
C HIS A 214 11.33 6.90 18.58
N THR A 215 11.18 5.63 18.96
CA THR A 215 10.66 4.55 18.12
C THR A 215 9.38 4.05 18.76
N VAL A 216 8.29 4.04 17.99
CA VAL A 216 7.00 3.51 18.45
C VAL A 216 7.12 2.00 18.59
N THR A 217 6.83 1.47 19.76
CA THR A 217 6.94 0.04 20.05
C THR A 217 5.61 -0.69 19.98
N LEU A 218 5.64 -2.03 20.02
CA LEU A 218 4.43 -2.85 20.16
C LEU A 218 3.67 -2.54 21.45
N GLU A 219 4.40 -2.28 22.53
CA GLU A 219 3.79 -1.92 23.82
C GLU A 219 3.05 -0.58 23.72
N ASP A 220 3.66 0.42 23.07
CA ASP A 220 3.02 1.71 22.82
C ASP A 220 1.70 1.54 22.04
N MET A 221 1.71 0.70 21.00
CA MET A 221 0.53 0.39 20.21
C MET A 221 -0.55 -0.33 21.02
N MET A 222 -0.18 -1.33 21.83
CA MET A 222 -1.11 -2.08 22.68
C MET A 222 -1.71 -1.21 23.78
N ALA A 223 -0.94 -0.31 24.36
CA ALA A 223 -1.38 0.63 25.39
C ALA A 223 -2.18 1.81 24.83
N GLY A 224 -2.15 2.03 23.51
CA GLY A 224 -2.75 3.21 22.89
C GLY A 224 -2.05 4.50 23.30
N ALA A 225 -0.71 4.47 23.33
CA ALA A 225 0.14 5.58 23.74
C ALA A 225 -0.22 6.89 23.00
N ARG A 226 -0.01 8.00 23.70
CA ARG A 226 -0.24 9.35 23.19
C ARG A 226 0.98 10.20 23.48
N HIS A 227 1.35 11.03 22.52
CA HIS A 227 2.48 11.95 22.64
C HIS A 227 1.96 13.38 22.65
N GLU A 228 2.54 14.24 23.50
CA GLU A 228 2.14 15.65 23.62
C GLU A 228 2.39 16.45 22.33
N ASP A 229 3.39 16.02 21.54
CA ASP A 229 3.82 16.59 20.27
C ASP A 229 3.22 15.89 19.04
N ALA A 230 2.22 15.03 19.22
CA ALA A 230 1.59 14.30 18.11
C ALA A 230 0.89 15.25 17.11
N VAL A 231 1.26 15.13 15.83
CA VAL A 231 0.68 15.92 14.72
C VAL A 231 -0.46 15.22 13.99
N CYS A 232 -0.64 13.91 14.18
CA CYS A 232 -1.72 13.13 13.58
C CYS A 232 -2.19 11.99 14.50
N ARG A 233 -3.39 11.48 14.25
CA ARG A 233 -3.96 10.31 14.95
C ARG A 233 -4.06 9.14 13.99
N VAL A 234 -3.51 8.00 14.37
CA VAL A 234 -3.62 6.76 13.60
C VAL A 234 -4.77 5.94 14.17
N HIS A 235 -5.79 5.70 13.36
CA HIS A 235 -6.95 4.88 13.72
C HIS A 235 -6.94 3.50 13.05
N PHE A 236 -5.95 3.25 12.19
CA PHE A 236 -5.77 1.97 11.52
C PHE A 236 -4.98 1.01 12.42
N GLY A 237 -5.36 -0.26 12.42
CA GLY A 237 -4.69 -1.29 13.22
C GLY A 237 -3.35 -1.70 12.63
N ILE A 238 -2.64 -2.56 13.35
CA ILE A 238 -1.42 -3.21 12.86
C ILE A 238 -1.82 -4.19 11.74
N ASP A 239 -1.23 -4.01 10.56
CA ASP A 239 -1.45 -4.85 9.38
C ASP A 239 -0.15 -5.60 9.05
N VAL A 240 0.02 -6.80 9.63
CA VAL A 240 1.16 -7.69 9.37
C VAL A 240 0.73 -8.80 8.42
N HIS A 241 1.45 -8.93 7.31
CA HIS A 241 1.28 -10.03 6.35
C HIS A 241 2.42 -11.02 6.47
N SER A 242 2.13 -12.31 6.29
CA SER A 242 3.18 -13.33 6.28
C SER A 242 4.17 -13.08 5.15
N THR A 243 5.45 -13.22 5.44
CA THR A 243 6.54 -13.19 4.46
C THR A 243 6.66 -14.52 3.70
N ASN A 244 5.97 -15.57 4.14
CA ASN A 244 5.96 -16.89 3.50
C ASN A 244 4.65 -17.08 2.69
N PRO A 245 4.73 -17.28 1.36
CA PRO A 245 3.54 -17.49 0.53
C PRO A 245 2.70 -18.71 0.94
N HIS A 246 3.30 -19.70 1.60
CA HIS A 246 2.61 -20.92 2.04
C HIS A 246 1.97 -20.81 3.44
N ALA A 247 2.35 -19.81 4.24
CA ALA A 247 1.83 -19.63 5.60
C ALA A 247 0.50 -18.85 5.66
N ASN A 248 0.10 -18.21 4.56
CA ASN A 248 -1.17 -17.49 4.46
C ASN A 248 -2.42 -18.38 4.39
N GLN A 249 -2.28 -19.71 4.55
CA GLN A 249 -3.38 -20.69 4.55
C GLN A 249 -3.98 -20.99 5.93
N GLY A 250 -3.71 -20.23 7.00
CA GLY A 250 -4.46 -20.47 8.25
C GLY A 250 -3.98 -19.93 9.59
N HIS A 251 -3.02 -19.00 9.70
CA HIS A 251 -2.57 -18.55 11.02
C HIS A 251 -3.08 -17.16 11.43
N ARG A 252 -3.83 -17.13 12.54
CA ARG A 252 -4.20 -15.97 13.35
C ARG A 252 -3.15 -15.64 14.42
N GLY A 253 -1.89 -15.97 14.18
CA GLY A 253 -0.80 -15.79 15.14
C GLY A 253 0.11 -14.66 14.71
N LEU A 254 0.18 -13.60 15.52
CA LEU A 254 1.33 -12.70 15.53
C LEU A 254 2.53 -13.52 16.03
N GLU A 255 3.29 -14.14 15.14
CA GLU A 255 4.70 -14.39 15.42
C GLU A 255 5.44 -13.08 15.15
N THR A 256 5.24 -12.10 16.02
CA THR A 256 6.10 -10.93 16.11
C THR A 256 7.36 -11.35 16.87
N PRO A 257 8.57 -11.27 16.30
CA PRO A 257 9.75 -11.13 17.11
C PRO A 257 9.63 -9.80 17.87
N HIS A 258 10.06 -9.81 19.12
CA HIS A 258 9.95 -8.77 20.14
C HIS A 258 10.65 -7.42 19.81
N SER A 259 10.82 -7.07 18.54
CA SER A 259 11.48 -5.85 18.05
C SER A 259 10.93 -5.32 16.72
N ALA A 260 9.85 -5.90 16.16
CA ALA A 260 9.43 -5.67 14.78
C ALA A 260 8.20 -4.74 14.62
N LEU A 261 8.32 -3.49 15.08
CA LEU A 261 7.52 -2.35 14.62
C LEU A 261 8.45 -1.17 14.33
#